data_AF-A0A1I5UK73-F1
#
_entry.id   AF-A0A1I5UK73-F1
#
_cell.length_a   1.000
_cell.length_b   1.000
_cell.length_c   1.000
_cell.angle_alpha   90.00
_cell.angle_beta   90.00
_cell.angle_gamma   90.00
#
_symmetry.space_group_name_H-M   'P 1'
#
loop_
_entity.id
_entity.type
_entity.pdbx_description
1 polymer ?
#
loop_
_entity_poly.entity_id
_entity_poly.type
_entity_poly.pdbx_seq_one_letter_code
_entity_poly.pdbx_strand_id
1 'polypeptide(L)' 'MAYVQQTSSFESGFTDRLATSVKVFFERVGTHIETYRIYCQTLTELEAMSDRELADLNLSRYDIHRVACEAACAK' A
#
# COMPACT_ATOMS: atom_id res chain seq x y z
N MET A 1 -38.57 -43.84 10.65
CA MET A 1 -37.33 -43.18 11.10
C MET A 1 -37.31 -41.79 10.47
N ALA A 2 -37.12 -40.77 11.29
CA ALA A 2 -37.36 -39.37 10.92
C ALA A 2 -36.40 -38.88 9.83
N TYR A 3 -36.95 -38.16 8.86
CA TYR A 3 -36.24 -37.48 7.81
C TYR A 3 -35.51 -36.27 8.44
N VAL A 4 -34.21 -36.40 8.70
CA VAL A 4 -33.38 -35.28 9.13
C VAL A 4 -33.02 -34.48 7.88
N GLN A 5 -33.90 -33.55 7.51
CA GLN A 5 -33.58 -32.50 6.54
C GLN A 5 -32.65 -31.52 7.24
N GLN A 6 -31.35 -31.71 7.05
CA GLN A 6 -30.33 -30.79 7.51
C GLN A 6 -30.45 -29.50 6.69
N THR A 7 -31.03 -28.46 7.28
CA THR A 7 -31.14 -27.14 6.65
C THR A 7 -29.73 -26.58 6.47
N SER A 8 -29.26 -26.71 5.24
CA SER A 8 -27.99 -26.23 4.75
C SER A 8 -27.83 -24.73 4.93
N SER A 9 -26.73 -24.36 5.59
CA SER A 9 -25.72 -23.48 4.98
C SER A 9 -26.15 -22.07 4.56
N PHE A 10 -26.90 -21.34 5.38
CA PHE A 10 -27.20 -19.92 5.09
C PHE A 10 -26.20 -18.93 5.76
N GLU A 11 -25.57 -19.29 6.88
CA GLU A 11 -24.72 -18.35 7.64
C GLU A 11 -23.23 -18.36 7.27
N SER A 12 -22.72 -19.43 6.65
CA SER A 12 -21.28 -19.56 6.33
C SER A 12 -20.86 -18.78 5.09
N GLY A 13 -21.76 -18.51 4.14
CA GLY A 13 -21.42 -17.84 2.88
C GLY A 13 -21.26 -16.31 3.00
N PHE A 14 -22.04 -15.67 3.87
CA PHE A 14 -22.01 -14.21 4.03
C PHE A 14 -20.74 -13.76 4.79
N THR A 15 -20.38 -14.47 5.84
CA THR A 15 -19.19 -14.20 6.65
C THR A 15 -17.90 -14.50 5.89
N ASP A 16 -17.88 -15.54 5.06
CA ASP A 16 -16.76 -15.86 4.17
C ASP A 16 -16.51 -14.78 3.10
N ARG A 17 -17.59 -14.24 2.51
CA ARG A 17 -17.52 -13.14 1.54
C ARG A 17 -17.05 -11.84 2.20
N LEU A 18 -17.51 -11.56 3.42
CA LEU A 18 -17.08 -10.41 4.20
C LEU A 18 -15.60 -10.52 4.59
N ALA A 19 -15.17 -11.67 5.11
CA ALA A 19 -13.78 -11.92 5.48
C ALA A 19 -12.85 -11.80 4.26
N THR A 20 -13.26 -12.34 3.11
CA THR A 20 -12.52 -12.20 1.86
C THR A 20 -12.43 -10.74 1.40
N SER A 21 -13.53 -9.99 1.47
CA SER A 21 -13.58 -8.58 1.05
C SER A 21 -12.73 -7.69 1.95
N VAL A 22 -12.79 -7.91 3.26
CA VAL A 22 -12.00 -7.18 4.26
C VAL A 22 -10.52 -7.50 4.10
N LYS A 23 -10.15 -8.76 3.87
CA LYS A 23 -8.76 -9.14 3.61
C LYS A 23 -8.19 -8.44 2.38
N VAL A 24 -8.90 -8.48 1.24
CA VAL A 24 -8.48 -7.80 0.00
C VAL A 24 -8.37 -6.28 0.20
N PHE A 25 -9.25 -5.69 1.00
CA PHE A 25 -9.16 -4.27 1.35
C PHE A 25 -7.91 -3.96 2.18
N PHE A 26 -7.63 -4.73 3.23
CA PHE A 26 -6.43 -4.54 4.05
C PHE A 26 -5.13 -4.77 3.26
N GLU A 27 -5.10 -5.74 2.36
CA GLU A 27 -3.96 -5.96 1.46
C GLU A 27 -3.73 -4.73 0.56
N ARG A 28 -4.79 -4.16 -0.02
CA ARG A 28 -4.69 -2.93 -0.82
C ARG A 28 -4.25 -1.72 0.00
N VAL A 29 -4.82 -1.53 1.19
CA VAL A 29 -4.47 -0.41 2.07
C VAL A 29 -3.04 -0.54 2.58
N GLY A 30 -2.58 -1.74 2.91
CA GLY A 30 -1.21 -2.01 3.32
C GLY A 30 -0.20 -1.58 2.27
N THR A 31 -0.43 -1.96 1.00
CA THR A 31 0.45 -1.55 -0.11
C THR A 31 0.51 -0.03 -0.29
N HIS A 32 -0.64 0.65 -0.25
CA HIS A 32 -0.68 2.11 -0.36
C HIS A 32 0.02 2.83 0.79
N ILE A 33 -0.12 2.32 2.02
CA ILE A 33 0.56 2.89 3.18
C ILE A 33 2.08 2.70 3.06
N GLU A 34 2.55 1.53 2.62
CA GLU A 34 3.97 1.28 2.43
C GLU A 34 4.57 2.20 1.37
N THR A 35 3.94 2.31 0.21
CA THR A 35 4.32 3.24 -0.87
C THR A 35 4.36 4.69 -0.37
N TYR A 36 3.33 5.12 0.36
CA TYR A 36 3.26 6.49 0.90
C TYR A 36 4.35 6.77 1.94
N ARG A 37 4.68 5.78 2.78
CA ARG A 37 5.77 5.89 3.75
C ARG A 37 7.12 6.03 3.07
N ILE A 38 7.39 5.24 2.02
CA ILE A 38 8.62 5.34 1.22
C ILE A 38 8.71 6.71 0.56
N TYR A 39 7.61 7.20 -0.03
CA TYR A 39 7.54 8.53 -0.63
C TYR A 39 7.88 9.63 0.39
N CYS A 40 7.21 9.67 1.55
CA CYS A 40 7.46 10.69 2.56
C CYS A 40 8.88 10.63 3.12
N GLN A 41 9.40 9.42 3.33
CA GLN A 41 10.77 9.21 3.80
C GLN A 41 11.78 9.74 2.78
N THR A 42 11.70 9.29 1.52
CA THR A 42 12.61 9.72 0.45
C THR A 42 12.54 11.22 0.19
N LEU A 43 11.34 11.79 0.23
CA LEU A 43 11.16 13.24 0.10
C LEU A 43 11.84 14.00 1.24
N THR A 44 11.65 13.58 2.49
CA THR A 44 12.27 14.23 3.65
C THR A 44 13.80 14.13 3.59
N GLU A 45 14.33 12.96 3.20
CA GLU A 45 15.76 12.74 3.04
C GLU A 45 16.34 13.65 1.93
N LEU A 46 15.71 13.69 0.75
CA LEU A 46 16.14 14.52 -0.37
C LEU A 46 15.98 16.03 -0.11
N GLU A 47 14.96 16.44 0.63
CA GLU A 47 14.78 17.84 1.04
C GLU A 47 15.85 18.26 2.06
N ALA A 48 16.23 17.36 2.97
CA ALA A 48 17.29 17.63 3.95
C ALA A 48 18.70 17.74 3.33
N MET A 49 18.93 17.12 2.16
CA MET A 49 20.18 17.25 1.42
C MET A 49 20.40 18.68 0.93
N SER A 50 21.66 19.08 0.81
CA SER A 50 22.06 20.39 0.26
C SER A 50 22.08 20.39 -1.28
N ASP A 51 22.03 21.57 -1.90
CA ASP A 51 22.05 21.69 -3.36
C ASP A 51 23.33 21.11 -3.99
N ARG A 52 24.44 21.08 -3.25
CA ARG A 52 25.68 20.42 -3.69
C ARG A 52 25.50 18.90 -3.73
N GLU A 53 24.97 18.30 -2.67
CA GLU A 53 24.77 16.85 -2.61
C GLU A 53 23.76 16.38 -3.66
N LEU A 54 22.72 17.19 -3.92
CA LEU A 54 21.81 16.99 -5.04
C LEU A 54 22.54 17.10 -6.39
N ALA A 55 23.40 18.09 -6.57
CA ALA A 55 24.18 18.27 -7.78
C ALA A 55 25.19 17.12 -8.02
N ASP A 56 25.79 16.57 -6.96
CA ASP A 56 26.63 15.35 -7.03
C ASP A 56 25.84 14.14 -7.55
N LEU A 57 24.55 14.05 -7.20
CA LEU A 57 23.61 13.07 -7.74
C LEU A 57 23.03 13.46 -9.12
N ASN A 58 23.43 14.60 -9.66
CA ASN A 58 22.88 15.19 -10.89
C ASN A 58 21.35 15.41 -10.81
N LEU A 59 20.88 15.82 -9.64
CA LEU A 59 19.47 16.13 -9.35
C LEU A 59 19.31 17.62 -9.04
N SER A 60 18.18 18.17 -9.46
CA SER A 60 17.72 19.50 -9.04
C SER A 60 16.66 19.38 -7.95
N ARG A 61 16.41 20.45 -7.19
CA ARG A 61 15.29 20.53 -6.23
C ARG A 61 13.94 20.19 -6.86
N TYR A 62 13.76 20.51 -8.14
CA TYR A 62 12.56 20.18 -8.90
C TYR A 62 12.40 18.67 -9.16
N ASP A 63 13.50 17.91 -9.17
CA ASP A 63 13.48 16.46 -9.39
C ASP A 63 13.09 15.68 -8.13
N ILE A 64 13.16 16.28 -6.94
CA ILE A 64 12.93 15.60 -5.66
C ILE A 64 11.58 14.89 -5.64
N HIS A 65 10.49 15.58 -5.99
CA HIS A 65 9.16 14.99 -6.03
C HIS A 65 9.04 13.87 -7.06
N ARG A 66 9.71 14.01 -8.21
CA ARG A 66 9.71 12.99 -9.27
C ARG A 66 10.42 11.73 -8.81
N VAL A 67 11.61 11.88 -8.23
CA VAL A 67 12.43 10.77 -7.73
C VAL A 67 11.77 10.08 -6.54
N ALA A 68 11.20 10.83 -5.59
CA ALA A 68 10.47 10.26 -4.46
C ALA A 68 9.26 9.44 -4.92
N CYS A 69 8.53 9.91 -5.94
CA CYS A 69 7.40 9.18 -6.53
C CYS A 69 7.88 7.91 -7.25
N GLU A 70 8.97 7.99 -8.01
CA GLU A 70 9.58 6.85 -8.70
C GLU A 70 10.07 5.78 -7.71
N ALA A 71 10.76 6.18 -6.64
CA ALA A 71 11.20 5.29 -5.58
C ALA A 71 10.04 4.59 -4.86
N ALA A 72 8.93 5.29 -4.66
CA ALA A 72 7.73 4.72 -4.07
C ALA A 72 7.03 3.72 -5.02
N CYS A 73 6.99 4.01 -6.33
CA CYS A 73 6.34 3.15 -7.33
C CYS A 73 7.18 1.93 -7.74
N ALA A 74 8.50 1.98 -7.58
CA ALA A 74 9.41 0.88 -7.91
C ALA A 74 9.39 -0.27 -6.89
N LYS A 75 8.65 -0.11 -5.78
CA LYS A 75 8.48 -1.09 -4.71
C LYS A 75 7.35 -2.06 -5.02
#